data_AF-T1AMW5-F1
#
_entry.id   AF-T1AMW5-F1
#
_cell.length_a   1.000
_cell.length_b   1.000
_cell.length_c   1.000
_cell.angle_alpha   90.00
_cell.angle_beta   90.00
_cell.angle_gamma   90.00
#
_symmetry.space_group_name_H-M   'P 1'
#
loop_
_entity.id
_entity.type
_entity.pdbx_description
1 polymer ?
#
loop_
_entity_poly.entity_id
_entity_poly.type
_entity_poly.pdbx_seq_one_letter_code
_entity_poly.pdbx_strand_id
1 'polypeptide(L)'
;GMVQLQEMHYDPVWYSFVIEGLSLTDMMLPNAERAILDIRKLREYTLNPGHLAGGNKARVFASCLGIGQQDAELLRSVCLRAILSNEATEKVADSHGKRYQVDFVMQRQGKSAIVRTGWIIRTGEDVPRLTSCYVRTS
;
A
#
# COMPACT_ATOMS: atom_id res chain seq x y z
N GLY A 1 3.94 34.77 34.10
CA GLY A 1 3.93 33.66 35.06
C GLY A 1 3.64 32.39 34.30
N MET A 2 4.50 31.38 34.43
CA MET A 2 4.33 30.06 33.81
C MET A 2 3.04 29.42 34.30
N VAL A 3 2.20 28.92 33.38
CA VAL A 3 1.10 28.04 33.72
C VAL A 3 1.58 26.62 33.44
N GLN A 4 1.83 25.87 34.51
CA GLN A 4 2.06 24.42 34.45
C GLN A 4 0.79 23.73 33.93
N LEU A 5 0.90 22.96 32.84
CA LEU A 5 -0.13 22.02 32.42
C LEU A 5 0.18 20.67 33.07
N GLN A 6 -0.68 20.30 34.01
CA GLN A 6 -0.70 19.02 34.71
C GLN A 6 -1.25 17.92 33.80
N GLU A 7 -0.76 16.70 34.01
CA GLU A 7 -0.83 15.51 33.17
C GLU A 7 -2.25 15.11 32.71
N MET A 8 -2.43 14.96 31.40
CA MET A 8 -3.58 14.26 30.82
C MET A 8 -3.36 12.74 30.90
N HIS A 9 -4.03 12.11 31.84
CA HIS A 9 -4.18 10.66 31.92
C HIS A 9 -4.90 10.12 30.68
N TYR A 10 -4.26 9.19 29.96
CA TYR A 10 -4.81 8.46 28.82
C TYR A 10 -5.58 7.23 29.33
N ASP A 11 -6.90 7.20 29.13
CA ASP A 11 -7.78 6.08 29.49
C ASP A 11 -8.16 5.24 28.23
N PRO A 12 -7.74 3.96 28.11
CA PRO A 12 -7.81 3.18 26.88
C PRO A 12 -9.20 2.59 26.54
N VAL A 13 -10.23 2.77 27.36
CA VAL A 13 -11.53 2.07 27.14
C VAL A 13 -12.47 2.80 26.15
N TRP A 14 -12.20 4.06 25.81
CA TRP A 14 -13.04 4.84 24.89
C TRP A 14 -13.00 4.34 23.43
N TYR A 15 -12.05 3.46 23.07
CA TYR A 15 -11.97 2.87 21.73
C TYR A 15 -12.94 1.69 21.54
N SER A 16 -13.41 1.04 22.63
CA SER A 16 -14.23 -0.18 22.49
C SER A 16 -15.69 0.10 22.14
N PHE A 17 -16.16 1.34 22.28
CA PHE A 17 -17.55 1.74 22.04
C PHE A 17 -17.76 2.50 20.71
N VAL A 18 -16.68 2.82 19.99
CA VAL A 18 -16.72 3.58 18.73
C VAL A 18 -16.77 2.61 17.54
N ILE A 19 -18.00 2.21 17.22
CA ILE A 19 -18.52 1.77 15.92
C ILE A 19 -18.32 0.30 15.49
N GLU A 20 -19.43 -0.45 15.52
CA GLU A 20 -19.69 -1.53 14.56
C GLU A 20 -19.69 -0.95 13.12
N GLY A 21 -18.56 -1.04 12.42
CA GLY A 21 -18.47 -0.76 10.98
C GLY A 21 -17.72 0.49 10.51
N LEU A 22 -17.07 1.26 11.39
CA LEU A 22 -16.13 2.33 10.98
C LEU A 22 -14.71 1.95 11.39
N SER A 23 -13.83 1.83 10.40
CA SER A 23 -12.39 1.65 10.58
C SER A 23 -11.81 2.94 11.16
N LEU A 24 -11.32 2.89 12.40
CA LEU A 24 -10.69 4.04 13.06
C LEU A 24 -9.24 4.31 12.58
N THR A 25 -8.87 3.86 11.39
CA THR A 25 -7.57 4.15 10.77
C THR A 25 -7.71 4.50 9.30
N ASP A 26 -8.59 5.44 8.96
CA ASP A 26 -8.60 6.09 7.65
C ASP A 26 -7.38 7.02 7.57
N MET A 27 -6.21 6.43 7.37
CA MET A 27 -4.94 7.13 7.24
C MET A 27 -4.44 7.02 5.82
N MET A 28 -3.93 8.12 5.26
CA MET A 28 -3.18 8.08 4.01
C MET A 28 -1.79 7.47 4.24
N LEU A 29 -1.17 6.95 3.18
CA LEU A 29 0.23 6.51 3.26
C LEU A 29 1.11 7.73 3.62
N PRO A 30 1.85 7.71 4.74
CA PRO A 30 2.67 8.86 5.12
C PRO A 30 3.73 9.16 4.08
N ASN A 31 3.91 10.44 3.72
CA ASN A 31 4.89 10.91 2.72
C ASN A 31 4.77 10.20 1.35
N ALA A 32 3.54 9.88 0.93
CA ALA A 32 3.25 9.19 -0.32
C ALA A 32 3.83 9.89 -1.56
N GLU A 33 3.94 11.22 -1.54
CA GLU A 33 4.55 12.03 -2.60
C GLU A 33 6.04 11.76 -2.80
N ARG A 34 6.71 11.20 -1.77
CA ARG A 34 8.12 10.81 -1.79
C ARG A 34 8.32 9.31 -2.03
N ALA A 35 7.24 8.56 -2.27
CA ALA A 35 7.28 7.11 -2.35
C ALA A 35 8.18 6.61 -3.50
N ILE A 36 8.98 5.59 -3.20
CA ILE A 36 9.90 4.96 -4.14
C ILE A 36 9.31 3.63 -4.60
N LEU A 37 8.98 3.59 -5.89
CA LEU A 37 8.58 2.40 -6.63
C LEU A 37 9.63 2.13 -7.71
N ASP A 38 10.56 1.21 -7.45
CA ASP A 38 11.56 0.79 -8.43
C ASP A 38 10.88 -0.01 -9.56
N ILE A 39 11.00 0.50 -10.79
CA ILE A 39 10.42 -0.11 -11.99
C ILE A 39 10.89 -1.56 -12.19
N ARG A 40 12.12 -1.90 -11.78
CA ARG A 40 12.68 -3.26 -11.88
C ARG A 40 11.84 -4.25 -11.07
N LYS A 41 11.33 -3.83 -9.91
CA LYS A 41 10.45 -4.68 -9.09
C LYS A 41 9.14 -5.02 -9.80
N LEU A 42 8.61 -4.13 -10.63
CA LEU A 42 7.44 -4.45 -11.44
C LEU A 42 7.81 -5.32 -12.64
N ARG A 43 8.79 -4.89 -13.42
CA ARG A 43 9.13 -5.50 -14.70
C ARG A 43 9.81 -6.87 -14.56
N GLU A 44 10.74 -7.02 -13.63
CA GLU A 44 11.57 -8.21 -13.48
C GLU A 44 11.02 -9.22 -12.46
N TYR A 45 10.15 -8.77 -11.54
CA TYR A 45 9.51 -9.61 -10.51
C TYR A 45 7.99 -9.72 -10.67
N THR A 46 7.22 -8.62 -10.48
CA THR A 46 5.75 -8.68 -10.36
C THR A 46 5.06 -9.10 -11.65
N LEU A 47 5.49 -8.55 -12.79
CA LEU A 47 4.91 -8.75 -14.11
C LEU A 47 5.71 -9.75 -14.94
N ASN A 48 6.74 -10.37 -14.36
CA ASN A 48 7.57 -11.36 -15.04
C ASN A 48 6.99 -12.77 -14.89
N PRO A 49 6.40 -13.38 -15.95
CA PRO A 49 5.88 -14.75 -15.88
C PRO A 49 6.96 -15.80 -15.62
N GLY A 50 8.22 -15.53 -15.97
CA GLY A 50 9.35 -16.43 -15.76
C GLY A 50 9.97 -16.35 -14.35
N HIS A 51 9.56 -15.41 -13.50
CA HIS A 51 10.13 -15.27 -12.17
C HIS A 51 9.56 -16.34 -11.22
N LEU A 52 10.41 -17.15 -10.57
CA LEU A 52 9.99 -18.27 -9.73
C LEU A 52 8.94 -17.88 -8.66
N ALA A 53 9.17 -16.79 -7.93
CA ALA A 53 8.23 -16.29 -6.91
C ALA A 53 7.21 -15.24 -7.43
N GLY A 54 7.40 -14.74 -8.66
CA GLY A 54 6.71 -13.57 -9.21
C GLY A 54 5.69 -13.93 -10.30
N GLY A 55 5.92 -15.04 -11.00
CA GLY A 55 5.15 -15.46 -12.17
C GLY A 55 3.67 -15.69 -11.89
N ASN A 56 3.32 -16.14 -10.68
CA ASN A 56 1.90 -16.23 -10.29
C ASN A 56 1.23 -14.86 -10.28
N LYS A 57 1.90 -13.79 -9.83
CA LYS A 57 1.37 -12.43 -9.86
C LYS A 57 1.24 -11.94 -11.31
N ALA A 58 2.25 -12.19 -12.14
CA ALA A 58 2.23 -11.83 -13.55
C ALA A 58 1.04 -12.46 -14.29
N ARG A 59 0.78 -13.76 -14.04
CA ARG A 59 -0.36 -14.48 -14.63
C ARG A 59 -1.70 -13.87 -14.22
N VAL A 60 -1.85 -13.50 -12.95
CA VAL A 60 -3.10 -12.87 -12.46
C VAL A 60 -3.27 -11.47 -13.05
N PHE A 61 -2.22 -10.66 -13.12
CA PHE A 61 -2.28 -9.34 -13.79
C PHE A 61 -2.67 -9.46 -15.26
N ALA A 62 -2.09 -10.41 -16.00
CA ALA A 62 -2.44 -10.66 -17.39
C ALA A 62 -3.91 -11.10 -17.53
N SER A 63 -4.38 -12.02 -16.68
CA SER A 63 -5.75 -12.51 -16.72
C SER A 63 -6.77 -11.41 -16.38
N CYS A 64 -6.61 -10.77 -15.22
CA CYS A 64 -7.59 -9.84 -14.66
C CYS A 64 -7.57 -8.46 -15.30
N LEU A 65 -6.41 -7.99 -15.80
CA LEU A 65 -6.26 -6.62 -16.30
C LEU A 65 -5.57 -6.54 -17.67
N GLY A 66 -5.10 -7.65 -18.23
CA GLY A 66 -4.32 -7.63 -19.48
C GLY A 66 -2.96 -6.94 -19.33
N ILE A 67 -2.40 -6.86 -18.11
CA ILE A 67 -1.13 -6.19 -17.81
C ILE A 67 0.02 -7.19 -17.84
N GLY A 68 1.02 -6.91 -18.68
CA GLY A 68 2.26 -7.69 -18.80
C GLY A 68 3.53 -6.87 -18.53
N GLN A 69 4.71 -7.45 -18.71
CA GLN A 69 6.00 -6.79 -18.44
C GLN A 69 6.15 -5.43 -19.16
N GLN A 70 5.64 -5.32 -20.39
CA GLN A 70 5.69 -4.09 -21.19
C GLN A 70 4.86 -2.93 -20.58
N ASP A 71 3.92 -3.25 -19.71
CA ASP A 71 3.03 -2.29 -19.05
C ASP A 71 3.55 -1.84 -17.68
N ALA A 72 4.80 -2.18 -17.33
CA ALA A 72 5.36 -1.88 -16.01
C ALA A 72 5.34 -0.38 -15.67
N GLU A 73 5.60 0.50 -16.64
CA GLU A 73 5.55 1.95 -16.43
C GLU A 73 4.11 2.43 -16.19
N LEU A 74 3.14 1.89 -16.94
CA LEU A 74 1.72 2.16 -16.72
C LEU A 74 1.31 1.78 -15.29
N LEU A 75 1.65 0.55 -14.86
CA LEU A 75 1.33 0.09 -13.52
C LEU A 75 2.02 0.95 -12.46
N ARG A 76 3.29 1.33 -12.66
CA ARG A 76 4.03 2.22 -11.77
C ARG A 76 3.32 3.56 -11.60
N SER A 77 2.95 4.22 -12.69
CA SER A 77 2.26 5.52 -12.63
C SER A 77 0.90 5.43 -11.94
N VAL A 78 0.14 4.35 -12.19
CA VAL A 78 -1.16 4.14 -11.53
C VAL A 78 -0.98 3.91 -10.04
N CYS A 79 -0.05 3.05 -9.62
CA CYS A 79 0.23 2.80 -8.20
C CYS A 79 0.65 4.09 -7.47
N LEU A 80 1.57 4.89 -8.04
CA LEU A 80 2.03 6.13 -7.43
C LEU A 80 0.94 7.19 -7.33
N ARG A 81 -0.01 7.24 -8.27
CA ARG A 81 -1.19 8.11 -8.13
C ARG A 81 -2.16 7.58 -7.09
N ALA A 82 -2.39 6.27 -7.06
CA ALA A 82 -3.37 5.66 -6.17
C ALA A 82 -3.04 5.87 -4.69
N ILE A 83 -1.76 5.79 -4.29
CA ILE A 83 -1.35 6.01 -2.90
C ILE A 83 -1.57 7.45 -2.40
N LEU A 84 -1.80 8.41 -3.30
CA LEU A 84 -2.09 9.80 -2.95
C LEU A 84 -3.57 10.04 -2.63
N SER A 85 -4.46 9.12 -3.01
CA SER A 85 -5.91 9.32 -2.93
C SER A 85 -6.70 8.15 -2.37
N ASN A 86 -6.04 7.05 -1.99
CA ASN A 86 -6.68 5.89 -1.37
C ASN A 86 -6.09 5.66 0.02
N GLU A 87 -6.94 5.20 0.92
CA GLU A 87 -6.59 4.89 2.30
C GLU A 87 -5.51 3.80 2.38
N ALA A 88 -4.65 3.95 3.38
CA ALA A 88 -3.62 3.02 3.75
C ALA A 88 -3.98 2.35 5.08
N THR A 89 -3.95 1.02 5.10
CA THR A 89 -4.02 0.26 6.34
C THR A 89 -2.61 0.09 6.91
N GLU A 90 -2.34 0.67 8.07
CA GLU A 90 -1.13 0.36 8.85
C GLU A 90 -1.14 -1.12 9.29
N LYS A 91 -0.01 -1.78 9.14
CA LYS A 91 0.25 -3.14 9.62
C LYS A 91 1.26 -3.07 10.75
N VAL A 92 1.32 -4.15 11.54
CA VAL A 92 2.24 -4.27 12.69
C VAL A 92 3.65 -3.85 12.28
N ALA A 93 4.17 -2.86 13.01
CA ALA A 93 5.54 -2.41 12.89
C ALA A 93 6.49 -3.46 13.50
N ASP A 94 7.63 -3.67 12.87
CA ASP A 94 8.71 -4.49 13.42
C ASP A 94 10.01 -3.67 13.49
N SER A 95 11.12 -4.29 13.88
CA SER A 95 12.42 -3.62 13.96
C SER A 95 12.89 -2.99 12.64
N HIS A 96 12.34 -3.43 11.49
CA HIS A 96 12.66 -2.89 10.18
C HIS A 96 11.84 -1.65 9.80
N GLY A 97 10.75 -1.37 10.52
CA GLY A 97 9.92 -0.18 10.32
C GLY A 97 8.42 -0.48 10.26
N LYS A 98 7.66 0.53 9.82
CA LYS A 98 6.20 0.47 9.72
C LYS A 98 5.77 0.00 8.33
N ARG A 99 4.81 -0.92 8.28
CA ARG A 99 4.27 -1.44 7.01
C ARG A 99 2.88 -0.89 6.75
N TYR A 100 2.58 -0.66 5.48
CA TYR A 100 1.29 -0.14 5.03
C TYR A 100 0.77 -0.94 3.84
N GLN A 101 -0.55 -1.00 3.68
CA GLN A 101 -1.20 -1.55 2.50
C GLN A 101 -2.18 -0.54 1.92
N VAL A 102 -2.13 -0.32 0.61
CA VAL A 102 -3.10 0.50 -0.12
C VAL A 102 -3.77 -0.37 -1.17
N ASP A 103 -5.09 -0.40 -1.11
CA ASP A 103 -5.94 -1.05 -2.10
C ASP A 103 -6.60 0.00 -2.97
N PHE A 104 -6.64 -0.24 -4.28
CA PHE A 104 -7.35 0.62 -5.22
C PHE A 104 -7.92 -0.20 -6.37
N VAL A 105 -9.02 0.29 -6.94
CA VAL A 105 -9.60 -0.30 -8.15
C VAL A 105 -8.80 0.15 -9.36
N MET A 106 -8.32 -0.81 -10.15
CA MET A 106 -7.70 -0.54 -11.44
C MET A 106 -8.63 -1.02 -12.55
N GLN A 107 -8.86 -0.16 -13.54
CA GLN A 107 -9.64 -0.49 -14.73
C GLN A 107 -8.75 -0.43 -15.97
N ARG A 108 -8.88 -1.41 -16.86
CA ARG A 108 -8.17 -1.45 -18.14
C ARG A 108 -8.94 -2.26 -19.16
N GLN A 109 -9.21 -1.67 -20.33
CA GLN A 109 -9.83 -2.36 -21.48
C GLN A 109 -11.11 -3.14 -21.11
N GLY A 110 -12.02 -2.50 -20.37
CA GLY A 110 -13.27 -3.12 -19.93
C GLY A 110 -13.13 -4.13 -18.78
N LYS A 111 -11.92 -4.37 -18.28
CA LYS A 111 -11.67 -5.19 -17.08
C LYS A 111 -11.49 -4.30 -15.85
N SER A 112 -11.84 -4.84 -14.69
CA SER A 112 -11.70 -4.18 -13.38
C SER A 112 -11.19 -5.18 -12.35
N ALA A 113 -10.22 -4.76 -11.53
CA ALA A 113 -9.72 -5.58 -10.43
C ALA A 113 -9.18 -4.69 -9.29
N ILE A 114 -9.19 -5.20 -8.07
CA ILE A 114 -8.55 -4.54 -6.93
C ILE A 114 -7.05 -4.86 -6.95
N VAL A 115 -6.22 -3.83 -6.99
CA VAL A 115 -4.77 -3.94 -6.85
C VAL A 115 -4.39 -3.55 -5.43
N ARG A 116 -3.60 -4.41 -4.77
CA ARG A 116 -3.00 -4.14 -3.46
C ARG A 116 -1.53 -3.82 -3.62
N THR A 117 -1.10 -2.72 -3.02
CA THR A 117 0.31 -2.35 -2.88
C THR A 117 0.72 -2.39 -1.41
N GLY A 118 1.86 -3.02 -1.14
CA GLY A 118 2.48 -3.02 0.18
C GLY A 118 3.66 -2.05 0.21
N TRP A 119 3.80 -1.35 1.34
CA TRP A 119 4.82 -0.33 1.54
C TRP A 119 5.52 -0.52 2.88
N ILE A 120 6.77 -0.09 2.97
CA ILE A 120 7.51 0.03 4.24
C ILE A 120 8.10 1.44 4.36
N ILE A 121 7.94 2.05 5.52
CA ILE A 121 8.72 3.20 5.98
C ILE A 121 9.68 2.64 7.03
N ARG A 122 10.98 2.66 6.72
CA ARG A 122 12.00 2.06 7.59
C ARG A 122 12.19 2.87 8.86
N THR A 123 12.64 2.22 9.93
CA THR A 123 12.98 2.89 11.20
C THR A 123 14.00 4.00 10.95
N GLY A 124 13.66 5.23 11.35
CA GLY A 124 14.51 6.42 11.14
C GLY A 124 14.48 7.01 9.72
N GLU A 125 13.69 6.43 8.81
CA GLU A 125 13.38 7.01 7.49
C GLU A 125 11.95 7.55 7.48
N ASP A 126 11.65 8.39 6.49
CA ASP A 126 10.34 8.94 6.23
C ASP A 126 9.86 8.66 4.79
N VAL A 127 10.59 7.81 4.06
CA VAL A 127 10.34 7.50 2.64
C VAL A 127 9.66 6.14 2.48
N PRO A 128 8.42 6.08 1.95
CA PRO A 128 7.76 4.80 1.64
C PRO A 128 8.45 4.07 0.49
N ARG A 129 8.65 2.76 0.64
CA ARG A 129 9.25 1.91 -0.39
C ARG A 129 8.35 0.72 -0.71
N LEU A 130 8.12 0.46 -2.00
CA LEU A 130 7.25 -0.63 -2.43
C LEU A 130 7.83 -1.99 -1.99
N THR A 131 7.07 -2.74 -1.19
CA THR A 131 7.41 -4.10 -0.77
C THR A 131 6.70 -5.16 -1.60
N SER A 132 5.44 -4.94 -2.00
CA SER A 132 4.65 -5.88 -2.80
C SER A 132 3.64 -5.15 -3.69
N CYS A 133 3.24 -5.79 -4.79
CA CYS A 133 2.17 -5.32 -5.68
C CYS A 133 1.51 -6.54 -6.32
N TYR A 134 0.18 -6.68 -6.19
CA TYR A 134 -0.57 -7.81 -6.74
C TYR A 134 -2.05 -7.49 -6.86
N VAL A 135 -2.74 -8.19 -7.76
CA VAL A 135 -4.20 -8.18 -7.84
C VAL A 135 -4.76 -9.04 -6.70
N ARG A 136 -5.73 -8.51 -5.94
CA ARG A 136 -6.48 -9.29 -4.95
C ARG A 136 -7.46 -10.19 -5.69
N THR A 137 -7.31 -11.48 -5.53
CA THR A 137 -8.32 -12.47 -5.91
C THR A 137 -9.20 -12.73 -4.68
N SER A 138 -10.52 -12.67 -4.88
CA SER A 138 -11.55 -13.08 -3.92
C SER A 138 -11.48 -14.57 -3.61
#